data_AF-A0A453I4L3-F1
#
_entry.id   AF-A0A453I4L3-F1
#
_cell.length_a   1.000
_cell.length_b   1.000
_cell.length_c   1.000
_cell.angle_alpha   90.00
_cell.angle_beta   90.00
_cell.angle_gamma   90.00
#
_symmetry.space_group_name_H-M   'P 1'
#
loop_
_entity.id
_entity.type
_entity.pdbx_description
1 polymer ?
#
loop_
_entity_poly.entity_id
_entity_poly.type
_entity_poly.pdbx_seq_one_letter_code
_entity_poly.pdbx_strand_id
1 'polypeptide(L)'
;ELDWESIAAGLLHDTVEDTDMVTFETIQNEFGATVSRIVEGETKVSKLGKLQCKNEGSSKQDVKAEDLRQMFLAMTEEVRVIIVKLADRLHNMRTLTHMPQHKQYAIAMETLQVFAPLAKLLGMYQIKSELEYLSFMYMNPGDFAELRKRVDDIFKAHEQELEEVLSFDIAH
;
A
#
# COMPACT_ATOMS: atom_id res chain seq x y z
N GLU A 1 15.09 -12.15 3.11
CA GLU A 1 15.43 -11.52 1.82
C GLU A 1 14.27 -11.70 0.86
N LEU A 2 14.03 -10.71 -0.01
CA LEU A 2 13.11 -10.86 -1.14
C LEU A 2 13.82 -11.65 -2.23
N ASP A 3 13.19 -12.72 -2.70
CA ASP A 3 13.76 -13.58 -3.76
C ASP A 3 13.74 -12.87 -5.11
N TRP A 4 14.64 -13.24 -6.02
CA TRP A 4 14.78 -12.57 -7.31
C TRP A 4 13.51 -12.70 -8.16
N GLU A 5 12.74 -13.79 -8.00
CA GLU A 5 11.44 -13.99 -8.65
C GLU A 5 10.41 -12.96 -8.21
N SER A 6 10.47 -12.52 -6.94
CA SER A 6 9.55 -11.50 -6.41
C SER A 6 9.87 -10.12 -6.98
N ILE A 7 11.16 -9.83 -7.15
CA ILE A 7 11.63 -8.59 -7.78
C ILE A 7 11.28 -8.58 -9.27
N ALA A 8 11.52 -9.69 -9.97
CA ALA A 8 11.17 -9.86 -11.37
C ALA A 8 9.66 -9.73 -11.60
N ALA A 9 8.84 -10.38 -10.77
CA ALA A 9 7.38 -10.26 -10.86
C ALA A 9 6.90 -8.82 -10.59
N GLY A 10 7.52 -8.10 -9.66
CA GLY A 10 7.21 -6.69 -9.42
C GLY A 10 7.52 -5.78 -10.61
N LEU A 11 8.54 -6.09 -11.42
CA LEU A 11 8.80 -5.36 -12.66
C LEU A 11 7.83 -5.72 -13.79
N LEU A 12 7.33 -6.96 -13.78
CA LEU A 12 6.48 -7.50 -14.85
C LEU A 12 4.97 -7.35 -14.60
N HIS A 13 4.55 -6.96 -13.39
CA HIS A 13 3.15 -7.02 -12.96
C HIS A 13 2.17 -6.30 -13.92
N ASP A 14 2.52 -5.08 -14.35
CA ASP A 14 1.68 -4.29 -15.28
C ASP A 14 1.84 -4.67 -16.75
N THR A 15 2.86 -5.45 -17.12
CA THR A 15 3.13 -5.79 -18.54
C THR A 15 2.01 -6.63 -19.16
N VAL A 16 1.33 -7.46 -18.37
CA VAL A 16 0.24 -8.33 -18.86
C VAL A 16 -1.09 -7.58 -18.97
N GLU A 17 -1.31 -6.52 -18.16
CA GLU A 17 -2.52 -5.68 -18.27
C GLU A 17 -2.37 -4.56 -19.30
N ASP A 18 -1.17 -3.97 -19.43
CA ASP A 18 -0.95 -2.78 -20.27
C ASP A 18 -0.39 -3.08 -21.66
N THR A 19 0.06 -4.31 -21.94
CA THR A 19 0.55 -4.68 -23.28
C THR A 19 -0.11 -5.94 -23.83
N ASP A 20 -0.70 -5.83 -25.02
CA ASP A 20 -1.31 -6.96 -25.74
C ASP A 20 -0.28 -8.01 -26.23
N MET A 21 1.02 -7.72 -26.09
CA MET A 21 2.10 -8.56 -26.62
C MET A 21 2.68 -9.56 -25.60
N VAL A 22 2.41 -9.39 -24.30
CA VAL A 22 2.99 -10.24 -23.25
C VAL A 22 1.90 -11.16 -22.67
N THR A 23 2.06 -12.47 -22.87
CA THR A 23 1.16 -13.49 -22.28
C THR A 23 1.81 -14.16 -21.08
N PHE A 24 1.00 -14.76 -20.21
CA PHE A 24 1.50 -15.57 -19.08
C PHE A 24 2.41 -16.72 -19.53
N GLU A 25 2.19 -17.23 -20.75
CA GLU A 25 3.02 -18.28 -21.35
C GLU A 25 4.41 -17.75 -21.75
N THR A 26 4.49 -16.52 -22.29
CA THR A 26 5.77 -15.84 -22.54
C THR A 26 6.55 -15.61 -21.25
N ILE A 27 5.89 -15.11 -20.19
CA ILE A 27 6.52 -14.89 -18.89
C ILE A 27 7.02 -16.22 -18.30
N GLN A 28 6.26 -17.29 -18.44
CA GLN A 28 6.66 -18.61 -17.97
C GLN A 28 7.88 -19.15 -18.72
N ASN A 29 7.97 -18.92 -20.02
CA ASN A 29 9.09 -19.39 -20.84
C ASN A 29 10.38 -18.59 -20.57
N GLU A 30 10.29 -17.29 -20.29
CA GLU A 30 11.45 -16.43 -20.08
C GLU A 30 11.93 -16.39 -18.61
N PHE A 31 11.00 -16.39 -17.65
CA PHE A 31 11.31 -16.18 -16.22
C PHE A 31 10.93 -17.37 -15.33
N GLY A 32 10.30 -18.40 -15.91
CA GLY A 32 9.92 -19.61 -15.21
C GLY A 32 8.51 -19.58 -14.62
N ALA A 33 8.03 -20.76 -14.21
CA ALA A 33 6.68 -20.96 -13.71
C ALA A 33 6.39 -20.16 -12.42
N THR A 34 7.40 -19.95 -11.57
CA THR A 34 7.23 -19.22 -10.30
C THR A 34 6.93 -17.74 -10.53
N VAL A 35 7.64 -17.06 -11.44
CA VAL A 35 7.38 -15.64 -11.75
C VAL A 35 6.02 -15.48 -12.43
N SER A 36 5.68 -16.35 -13.38
CA SER A 36 4.37 -16.32 -14.06
C SER A 36 3.21 -16.48 -13.08
N ARG A 37 3.33 -17.39 -12.10
CA ARG A 37 2.31 -17.63 -11.08
C ARG A 37 2.12 -16.43 -10.14
N ILE A 38 3.22 -15.73 -9.79
CA ILE A 38 3.16 -14.51 -8.98
C ILE A 38 2.42 -13.40 -9.74
N VAL A 39 2.77 -13.19 -11.02
CA VAL A 39 2.13 -12.16 -11.86
C VAL A 39 0.65 -12.48 -12.07
N GLU A 40 0.28 -13.73 -12.37
CA GLU A 40 -1.11 -14.14 -12.53
C GLU A 40 -1.94 -13.95 -11.25
N GLY A 41 -1.35 -14.27 -10.09
CA GLY A 41 -1.96 -14.03 -8.79
C GLY A 41 -2.26 -12.55 -8.54
N GLU A 42 -1.29 -11.69 -8.85
CA GLU A 42 -1.36 -10.24 -8.67
C GLU A 42 -2.50 -9.62 -9.51
N THR A 43 -2.62 -10.03 -10.78
CA THR A 43 -3.70 -9.59 -11.68
C THR A 43 -5.10 -10.00 -11.16
N LYS A 44 -5.23 -11.19 -10.59
CA LYS A 44 -6.49 -11.69 -10.03
C LYS A 44 -6.88 -10.93 -8.76
N VAL A 45 -5.92 -10.59 -7.89
CA VAL A 45 -6.15 -9.81 -6.67
C VAL A 45 -6.64 -8.40 -7.01
N SER A 46 -6.02 -7.75 -8.00
CA SER A 46 -6.45 -6.44 -8.50
C SER A 46 -7.91 -6.43 -8.97
N LYS A 47 -8.36 -7.50 -9.61
CA LYS A 47 -9.76 -7.66 -10.06
C LYS A 47 -10.72 -7.90 -8.90
N LEU A 48 -10.31 -8.65 -7.87
CA LEU A 48 -11.15 -8.94 -6.70
C LEU A 48 -11.35 -7.70 -5.81
N GLY A 49 -10.30 -6.90 -5.60
CA GLY A 49 -10.39 -5.62 -4.87
C GLY A 49 -11.40 -4.65 -5.51
N LYS A 50 -11.35 -4.52 -6.85
CA LYS A 50 -12.29 -3.70 -7.63
C LYS A 50 -13.76 -4.17 -7.53
N LEU A 51 -14.00 -5.47 -7.34
CA LEU A 51 -15.36 -6.03 -7.18
C LEU A 51 -15.95 -5.74 -5.79
N GLN A 52 -15.13 -5.76 -4.74
CA GLN A 52 -15.60 -5.43 -3.39
C GLN A 52 -15.99 -3.95 -3.28
N CYS A 53 -15.30 -3.06 -3.98
CA CYS A 53 -15.67 -1.63 -4.05
C CYS A 53 -16.95 -1.35 -4.86
N LYS A 54 -17.44 -2.28 -5.70
CA LYS A 54 -18.65 -2.09 -6.52
C LYS A 54 -19.94 -2.52 -5.84
N ASN A 55 -19.87 -3.25 -4.72
CA ASN A 55 -21.05 -3.65 -3.95
C ASN A 55 -21.56 -2.47 -3.08
N GLU A 56 -21.98 -1.38 -3.73
CA GLU A 56 -22.59 -0.21 -3.09
C GLU A 56 -24.04 -0.46 -2.60
N GLY A 57 -24.46 -1.73 -2.46
CA GLY A 57 -25.81 -2.10 -2.03
C GLY A 57 -25.92 -2.60 -0.58
N SER A 58 -24.82 -2.99 0.05
CA SER A 58 -24.83 -3.56 1.40
C SER A 58 -23.87 -2.80 2.29
N SER A 59 -24.44 -1.92 3.12
CA SER A 59 -23.87 -1.36 4.36
C SER A 59 -22.36 -1.11 4.36
N LYS A 60 -22.00 0.17 4.21
CA LYS A 60 -20.70 0.75 4.61
C LYS A 60 -20.36 0.38 6.06
N GLN A 61 -19.78 -0.79 6.30
CA GLN A 61 -18.96 -1.07 7.47
C GLN A 61 -18.43 -2.49 7.35
N ASP A 62 -17.11 -2.58 7.49
CA ASP A 62 -16.36 -3.79 7.75
C ASP A 62 -16.27 -4.77 6.57
N VAL A 63 -15.13 -4.71 5.86
CA VAL A 63 -14.60 -5.93 5.25
C VAL A 63 -14.43 -6.90 6.42
N LYS A 64 -15.28 -7.93 6.49
CA LYS A 64 -15.30 -8.83 7.63
C LYS A 64 -13.91 -9.47 7.76
N ALA A 65 -13.44 -9.62 9.00
CA ALA A 65 -12.20 -10.35 9.26
C ALA A 65 -12.20 -11.74 8.59
N GLU A 66 -13.38 -12.35 8.45
CA GLU A 66 -13.60 -13.60 7.72
C GLU A 66 -13.34 -13.46 6.22
N ASP A 67 -13.81 -12.39 5.57
CA ASP A 67 -13.59 -12.15 4.13
C ASP A 67 -12.12 -11.84 3.85
N LEU A 68 -11.46 -11.06 4.71
CA LEU A 68 -10.01 -10.84 4.65
C LEU A 68 -9.25 -12.14 4.87
N ARG A 69 -9.69 -12.98 5.80
CA ARG A 69 -9.05 -14.27 6.10
C ARG A 69 -9.27 -15.29 4.98
N GLN A 70 -10.41 -15.25 4.32
CA GLN A 70 -10.74 -16.14 3.20
C GLN A 70 -10.04 -15.69 1.91
N MET A 71 -9.91 -14.38 1.70
CA MET A 71 -9.02 -13.79 0.71
C MET A 71 -7.56 -14.17 1.00
N PHE A 72 -7.13 -14.11 2.26
CA PHE A 72 -5.79 -14.52 2.67
C PHE A 72 -5.56 -16.02 2.43
N LEU A 73 -6.49 -16.91 2.83
CA LEU A 73 -6.40 -18.36 2.61
C LEU A 73 -6.36 -18.72 1.11
N ALA A 74 -7.16 -18.06 0.28
CA ALA A 74 -7.09 -18.22 -1.18
C ALA A 74 -5.76 -17.75 -1.78
N MET A 75 -5.00 -16.92 -1.05
CA MET A 75 -3.70 -16.35 -1.41
C MET A 75 -2.51 -16.98 -0.68
N THR A 76 -2.74 -17.85 0.32
CA THR A 76 -1.69 -18.38 1.21
C THR A 76 -0.63 -19.23 0.52
N GLU A 77 -0.88 -19.73 -0.70
CA GLU A 77 0.20 -20.39 -1.44
C GLU A 77 1.29 -19.40 -1.89
N GLU A 78 1.03 -18.10 -1.94
CA GLU A 78 2.01 -17.10 -2.40
C GLU A 78 1.91 -15.75 -1.67
N VAL A 79 2.36 -15.70 -0.42
CA VAL A 79 2.58 -14.45 0.35
C VAL A 79 3.37 -13.40 -0.44
N ARG A 80 4.26 -13.83 -1.35
CA ARG A 80 5.04 -12.98 -2.26
C ARG A 80 4.17 -12.09 -3.15
N VAL A 81 3.04 -12.59 -3.65
CA VAL A 81 2.08 -11.82 -4.46
C VAL A 81 1.55 -10.63 -3.68
N ILE A 82 1.20 -10.84 -2.40
CA ILE A 82 0.68 -9.77 -1.54
C ILE A 82 1.77 -8.72 -1.27
N ILE A 83 3.02 -9.16 -1.06
CA ILE A 83 4.14 -8.23 -0.85
C ILE A 83 4.34 -7.35 -2.08
N VAL A 84 4.35 -7.94 -3.29
CA VAL A 84 4.46 -7.18 -4.54
C VAL A 84 3.29 -6.20 -4.67
N LYS A 85 2.06 -6.64 -4.37
CA LYS A 85 0.89 -5.76 -4.44
C LYS A 85 0.90 -4.63 -3.43
N LEU A 86 1.41 -4.86 -2.22
CA LEU A 86 1.60 -3.81 -1.21
C LEU A 86 2.66 -2.80 -1.66
N ALA A 87 3.74 -3.26 -2.30
CA ALA A 87 4.79 -2.40 -2.83
C ALA A 87 4.27 -1.51 -3.98
N ASP A 88 3.54 -2.10 -4.94
CA ASP A 88 2.85 -1.36 -6.01
C ASP A 88 1.87 -0.34 -5.40
N ARG A 89 1.01 -0.76 -4.47
CA ARG A 89 0.04 0.14 -3.84
C ARG A 89 0.72 1.30 -3.11
N LEU A 90 1.83 1.05 -2.41
CA LEU A 90 2.60 2.08 -1.74
C LEU A 90 3.18 3.09 -2.74
N HIS A 91 3.72 2.62 -3.86
CA HIS A 91 4.18 3.49 -4.93
C HIS A 91 3.03 4.36 -5.47
N ASN A 92 1.88 3.76 -5.74
CA ASN A 92 0.68 4.46 -6.23
C ASN A 92 0.20 5.54 -5.24
N MET A 93 0.24 5.28 -3.94
CA MET A 93 -0.12 6.28 -2.93
C MET A 93 0.88 7.45 -2.87
N ARG A 94 2.16 7.19 -3.14
CA ARG A 94 3.20 8.25 -3.19
C ARG A 94 3.05 9.16 -4.41
N THR A 95 2.52 8.66 -5.53
CA THR A 95 2.37 9.40 -6.80
C THR A 95 0.93 9.84 -7.10
N LEU A 96 0.00 9.60 -6.18
CA LEU A 96 -1.45 9.77 -6.35
C LEU A 96 -1.89 11.21 -6.67
N THR A 97 -1.05 12.22 -6.41
CA THR A 97 -1.30 13.64 -6.69
C THR A 97 -1.67 13.93 -8.15
N HIS A 98 -1.22 13.11 -9.11
CA HIS A 98 -1.51 13.28 -10.54
C HIS A 98 -2.91 12.83 -10.96
N MET A 99 -3.62 12.12 -10.09
CA MET A 99 -4.97 11.61 -10.38
C MET A 99 -6.06 12.65 -10.03
N PRO A 100 -7.25 12.60 -10.66
CA PRO A 100 -8.39 13.42 -10.26
C PRO A 100 -8.84 13.17 -8.82
N GLN A 101 -9.30 14.21 -8.10
CA GLN A 101 -9.67 14.12 -6.68
C GLN A 101 -10.61 12.96 -6.31
N HIS A 102 -11.62 12.67 -7.14
CA HIS A 102 -12.52 11.54 -6.89
C HIS A 102 -11.80 10.18 -6.90
N LYS A 103 -10.80 10.00 -7.78
CA LYS A 103 -9.97 8.80 -7.80
C LYS A 103 -9.00 8.76 -6.63
N GLN A 104 -8.42 9.91 -6.26
CA GLN A 104 -7.53 10.00 -5.10
C GLN A 104 -8.26 9.52 -3.83
N TYR A 105 -9.48 10.00 -3.60
CA TYR A 105 -10.30 9.59 -2.46
C TYR A 105 -10.63 8.09 -2.49
N ALA A 106 -11.07 7.58 -3.64
CA ALA A 106 -11.42 6.16 -3.79
C ALA A 106 -10.21 5.24 -3.53
N ILE A 107 -9.05 5.57 -4.09
CA ILE A 107 -7.80 4.80 -3.91
C ILE A 107 -7.31 4.89 -2.46
N ALA A 108 -7.39 6.06 -1.84
CA ALA A 108 -7.02 6.26 -0.44
C ALA A 108 -7.92 5.46 0.51
N MET A 109 -9.22 5.42 0.24
CA MET A 109 -10.20 4.63 1.00
C MET A 109 -9.92 3.13 0.86
N GLU A 110 -9.72 2.63 -0.36
CA GLU A 110 -9.35 1.23 -0.62
C GLU A 110 -8.05 0.86 0.12
N THR A 111 -7.06 1.74 0.07
CA THR A 111 -5.78 1.56 0.75
C THR A 111 -5.96 1.41 2.26
N LEU A 112 -6.80 2.24 2.88
CA LEU A 112 -7.05 2.22 4.31
C LEU A 112 -7.86 0.98 4.74
N GLN A 113 -8.85 0.59 3.95
CA GLN A 113 -9.76 -0.51 4.30
C GLN A 113 -9.21 -1.91 3.99
N VAL A 114 -8.34 -2.02 2.97
CA VAL A 114 -7.85 -3.32 2.49
C VAL A 114 -6.35 -3.45 2.69
N PHE A 115 -5.55 -2.55 2.12
CA PHE A 115 -4.10 -2.71 2.05
C PHE A 115 -3.38 -2.48 3.39
N ALA A 116 -3.80 -1.49 4.18
CA ALA A 116 -3.22 -1.26 5.51
C ALA A 116 -3.48 -2.45 6.48
N PRO A 117 -4.69 -3.02 6.58
CA PRO A 117 -4.93 -4.25 7.32
C PRO A 117 -4.11 -5.44 6.81
N LEU A 118 -3.95 -5.60 5.48
CA LEU A 118 -3.12 -6.66 4.91
C LEU A 118 -1.63 -6.50 5.30
N ALA A 119 -1.09 -5.29 5.26
CA ALA A 119 0.27 -5.02 5.72
C ALA A 119 0.44 -5.34 7.22
N LYS A 120 -0.57 -5.04 8.05
CA LYS A 120 -0.59 -5.41 9.48
C LYS A 120 -0.55 -6.92 9.67
N LEU A 121 -1.34 -7.68 8.89
CA LEU A 121 -1.40 -9.14 8.97
C LEU A 121 -0.06 -9.81 8.62
N LEU A 122 0.71 -9.20 7.71
CA LEU A 122 2.07 -9.66 7.35
C LEU A 122 3.17 -9.12 8.27
N GLY A 123 2.83 -8.36 9.32
CA GLY A 123 3.82 -7.75 10.22
C GLY A 123 4.62 -6.59 9.60
N MET A 124 4.20 -6.07 8.44
CA MET A 124 4.86 -4.99 7.72
C MET A 124 4.43 -3.61 8.25
N TYR A 125 4.76 -3.32 9.50
CA TYR A 125 4.29 -2.12 10.19
C TYR A 125 4.73 -0.80 9.55
N GLN A 126 5.95 -0.74 8.98
CA GLN A 126 6.42 0.46 8.28
C GLN A 126 5.55 0.79 7.06
N ILE A 127 5.27 -0.21 6.21
CA ILE A 127 4.39 -0.04 5.05
C ILE A 127 2.98 0.32 5.50
N LYS A 128 2.44 -0.38 6.52
CA LYS A 128 1.12 -0.07 7.09
C LYS A 128 1.02 1.40 7.49
N SER A 129 1.96 1.88 8.30
CA SER A 129 1.94 3.25 8.81
C SER A 129 2.04 4.28 7.68
N GLU A 130 2.87 4.01 6.67
CA GLU A 130 2.99 4.91 5.52
C GLU A 130 1.72 4.93 4.67
N LEU A 131 1.11 3.77 4.41
CA LEU A 131 -0.19 3.68 3.72
C LEU A 131 -1.29 4.42 4.49
N GLU A 132 -1.38 4.24 5.81
CA GLU A 132 -2.35 4.95 6.66
C GLU A 132 -2.17 6.47 6.62
N TYR A 133 -0.91 6.94 6.68
CA TYR A 133 -0.57 8.36 6.61
C TYR A 133 -0.96 8.97 5.26
N LEU A 134 -0.57 8.33 4.15
CA LEU A 134 -0.91 8.78 2.80
C LEU A 134 -2.42 8.75 2.58
N SER A 135 -3.12 7.69 3.01
CA SER A 135 -4.58 7.62 2.93
C SER A 135 -5.25 8.75 3.68
N PHE A 136 -4.79 9.05 4.90
CA PHE A 136 -5.35 10.13 5.70
C PHE A 136 -5.17 11.50 5.02
N MET A 137 -4.00 11.75 4.43
CA MET A 137 -3.70 12.97 3.68
C MET A 137 -4.71 13.21 2.54
N TYR A 138 -5.02 12.18 1.74
CA TYR A 138 -5.94 12.31 0.59
C TYR A 138 -7.42 12.28 0.99
N MET A 139 -7.76 11.61 2.10
CA MET A 139 -9.15 11.53 2.55
C MET A 139 -9.61 12.77 3.30
N ASN A 140 -8.74 13.38 4.12
CA ASN A 140 -9.08 14.52 4.98
C ASN A 140 -7.98 15.60 4.90
N PRO A 141 -7.87 16.35 3.79
CA PRO A 141 -6.80 17.31 3.60
C PRO A 141 -6.82 18.47 4.62
N GLY A 142 -8.00 18.86 5.10
CA GLY A 142 -8.16 19.91 6.13
C GLY A 142 -7.58 19.49 7.48
N ASP A 143 -8.06 18.37 8.02
CA ASP A 143 -7.59 17.80 9.29
C ASP A 143 -6.10 17.47 9.24
N PHE A 144 -5.62 16.97 8.09
CA PHE A 144 -4.21 16.70 7.87
C PHE A 144 -3.34 17.95 7.98
N ALA A 145 -3.76 19.07 7.37
CA ALA A 145 -3.02 20.32 7.43
C ALA A 145 -2.95 20.88 8.86
N GLU A 146 -4.05 20.78 9.61
CA GLU A 146 -4.08 21.19 11.02
C GLU A 146 -3.18 20.31 11.89
N LEU A 147 -3.27 18.98 11.72
CA LEU A 147 -2.44 18.01 12.45
C LEU A 147 -0.96 18.25 12.17
N ARG A 148 -0.59 18.45 10.89
CA ARG A 148 0.79 18.71 10.50
C ARG A 148 1.33 19.98 11.15
N LYS A 149 0.53 21.04 11.18
CA LYS A 149 0.91 22.29 11.84
C LYS A 149 1.16 22.08 13.34
N ARG A 150 0.27 21.37 14.03
CA ARG A 150 0.46 21.06 15.47
C ARG A 150 1.72 20.25 15.72
N VAL A 151 2.00 19.27 14.86
CA VAL A 151 3.22 18.45 14.94
C VAL A 151 4.46 19.31 14.73
N ASP A 152 4.48 20.18 13.73
CA ASP A 152 5.59 21.09 13.46
C ASP A 152 5.83 22.08 14.62
N ASP A 153 4.76 22.58 15.24
CA ASP A 153 4.84 23.47 16.40
C ASP A 153 5.45 22.76 17.63
N ILE A 154 5.10 21.48 17.85
CA ILE A 154 5.68 20.65 18.91
C ILE A 154 7.16 20.37 18.65
N PHE A 155 7.54 20.03 17.40
CA PHE A 155 8.94 19.79 17.05
C PHE A 155 9.81 21.03 17.29
N LYS A 156 9.34 22.21 16.91
CA LYS A 156 10.05 23.48 17.18
C LYS A 156 10.26 23.73 18.67
N ALA A 157 9.24 23.46 19.49
CA ALA A 157 9.35 23.63 20.93
C ALA A 157 10.40 22.68 21.53
N HIS A 158 10.42 21.42 21.10
CA HIS A 158 11.42 20.46 21.56
C HIS A 158 12.84 20.77 21.05
N GLU A 159 12.99 21.27 19.83
CA GLU A 159 14.29 21.66 19.28
C GLU A 159 14.89 22.83 20.09
N GLN A 160 14.08 23.81 20.47
CA GLN A 160 14.50 24.90 21.36
C GLN A 160 14.92 24.39 22.74
N GLU A 161 14.19 23.44 23.31
CA GLU A 161 14.52 22.83 24.61
C GLU A 161 15.84 22.04 24.55
N LEU A 162 16.09 21.32 23.45
CA LEU A 162 17.35 20.61 23.23
C LEU A 162 18.53 21.57 23.03
N GLU A 163 18.35 22.66 22.29
CA GLU A 163 19.36 23.70 22.12
C GLU A 163 19.71 24.37 23.46
N GLU A 164 18.72 24.66 24.30
CA GLU A 164 18.95 25.21 25.64
C GLU A 164 19.79 24.25 26.50
N VAL A 165 19.45 22.96 26.55
CA VAL A 165 20.22 21.96 27.32
C VAL A 165 21.64 21.79 26.78
N LEU A 166 21.82 21.68 25.46
CA LEU A 166 23.14 21.58 24.84
C LEU A 166 23.99 22.83 25.07
N SER A 167 23.38 24.03 25.06
CA SER A 167 24.09 25.28 25.36
C SER A 167 24.53 25.38 26.82
N PHE A 168 23.75 24.80 27.74
CA PHE A 168 24.07 24.77 29.17
C PHE A 168 25.25 23.84 29.47
N ASP A 169 25.33 22.68 28.79
CA ASP A 169 26.42 21.70 28.93
C ASP A 169 27.75 22.17 28.31
N ILE A 170 27.73 23.06 27.30
CA ILE A 170 28.95 23.62 26.68
C ILE A 170 29.50 24.80 27.50
N ALA A 171 28.67 25.45 28.32
CA ALA A 171 29.05 26.59 29.14
C ALA A 171 29.66 26.22 30.52
N HIS A 172 29.66 24.93 30.89
CA HIS A 172 30.31 24.36 32.08
C HIS A 172 31.49 23.45 31.72
#